data_AF-A0A6G3D4W4-F1
#
_entry.id   AF-A0A6G3D4W4-F1
#
_cell.length_a   1.000
_cell.length_b   1.000
_cell.length_c   1.000
_cell.angle_alpha   90.00
_cell.angle_beta   90.00
_cell.angle_gamma   90.00
#
_symmetry.space_group_name_H-M   'P 1'
#
loop_
_entity.id
_entity.type
_entity.pdbx_description
1 polymer ?
#
loop_
_entity_poly.entity_id
_entity_poly.type
_entity_poly.pdbx_seq_one_letter_code
_entity_poly.pdbx_strand_id
1 'polypeptide(L)'
;LRYPPRVTADLGFGALLPLLRARRVADVDRALDAWAEPVNVVQAADTEGGLLHRVAGRVPVRPAANGLRPVPAWEPGQEWTGWHTPPRAGLTEGVAVMANQRGPSTPLGVEFAAPHRAERITALLAGRERWSASDMPTIHTDTHLASATPLLHHLATLTTETTGTTETTETTETTPTTATSPTTATTATTATSPTIATPLTPKAAALRDRLLAWDRRMDADSADAAAYAAVRSAVVRRLAAHPALAPAAVAPAYPEVLQPWLALVPRVAYAL
;
A
#
# COMPACT_ATOMS: atom_id res chain seq x y z
N LEU A 1 10.22 -25.18 3.79
CA LEU A 1 9.83 -24.00 4.60
C LEU A 1 10.18 -24.24 6.08
N ARG A 2 10.98 -23.33 6.67
CA ARG A 2 11.25 -23.27 8.12
C ARG A 2 10.36 -22.16 8.70
N TYR A 3 9.46 -22.50 9.61
CA TYR A 3 8.49 -21.59 10.23
C TYR A 3 8.28 -21.99 11.71
N PRO A 4 7.77 -21.10 12.59
CA PRO A 4 7.90 -21.26 14.03
C PRO A 4 7.34 -22.58 14.60
N PRO A 5 6.12 -23.04 14.29
CA PRO A 5 5.63 -24.33 14.79
C PRO A 5 6.44 -25.54 14.35
N ARG A 6 7.03 -25.53 13.16
CA ARG A 6 7.89 -26.66 12.73
C ARG A 6 9.20 -26.76 13.52
N VAL A 7 9.66 -25.63 14.07
CA VAL A 7 10.89 -25.57 14.88
C VAL A 7 10.60 -25.79 16.36
N THR A 8 9.46 -25.29 16.84
CA THR A 8 9.09 -25.31 18.26
C THR A 8 8.19 -26.48 18.65
N ALA A 9 7.60 -27.19 17.68
CA ALA A 9 6.51 -28.15 17.87
C ALA A 9 5.28 -27.56 18.60
N ASP A 10 5.13 -26.24 18.58
CA ASP A 10 4.06 -25.50 19.26
C ASP A 10 3.23 -24.72 18.24
N LEU A 11 1.96 -25.11 18.10
CA LEU A 11 0.97 -24.44 17.24
C LEU A 11 0.33 -23.21 17.92
N GLY A 12 0.59 -22.98 19.20
CA GLY A 12 0.00 -21.90 19.98
C GLY A 12 -1.43 -22.16 20.44
N PHE A 13 -1.96 -23.38 20.27
CA PHE A 13 -3.32 -23.73 20.70
C PHE A 13 -3.53 -23.66 22.22
N GLY A 14 -2.43 -23.66 23.00
CA GLY A 14 -2.48 -23.40 24.44
C GLY A 14 -3.10 -22.03 24.79
N ALA A 15 -3.09 -21.07 23.86
CA ALA A 15 -3.73 -19.76 24.06
C ALA A 15 -5.27 -19.81 23.99
N LEU A 16 -5.86 -20.80 23.30
CA LEU A 16 -7.30 -20.79 22.96
C LEU A 16 -8.21 -20.90 24.19
N LEU A 17 -7.96 -21.87 25.07
CA LEU A 17 -8.80 -22.05 26.27
C LEU A 17 -8.68 -20.88 27.26
N PRO A 18 -7.49 -20.32 27.55
CA PRO A 18 -7.34 -19.08 28.30
C PRO A 18 -8.09 -17.90 27.66
N LEU A 19 -8.01 -17.73 26.34
CA LEU A 19 -8.76 -16.69 25.62
C LEU A 19 -10.28 -16.85 25.80
N LEU A 20 -10.82 -18.07 25.68
CA LEU A 20 -12.24 -18.35 25.91
C LEU A 20 -12.71 -18.08 27.35
N ARG A 21 -11.78 -18.10 28.31
CA ARG A 21 -12.04 -17.86 29.74
C ARG A 21 -11.72 -16.42 30.17
N ALA A 22 -11.15 -15.59 29.30
CA ALA A 22 -10.73 -14.24 29.64
C ALA A 22 -11.93 -13.39 30.11
N ARG A 23 -11.72 -12.62 31.18
CA ARG A 23 -12.72 -11.67 31.71
C ARG A 23 -12.24 -10.23 31.62
N ARG A 24 -10.93 -10.02 31.64
CA ARG A 24 -10.26 -8.73 31.50
C ARG A 24 -9.26 -8.75 30.36
N VAL A 25 -8.90 -7.58 29.86
CA VAL A 25 -7.84 -7.39 28.88
C VAL A 25 -6.51 -7.97 29.37
N ALA A 26 -6.21 -7.90 30.68
CA ALA A 26 -5.02 -8.52 31.24
C ALA A 26 -4.99 -10.07 31.08
N ASP A 27 -6.15 -10.73 31.01
CA ASP A 27 -6.24 -12.17 30.73
C ASP A 27 -5.96 -12.44 29.26
N VAL A 28 -6.49 -11.58 28.37
CA VAL A 28 -6.22 -11.64 26.92
C VAL A 28 -4.72 -11.45 26.65
N ASP A 29 -4.10 -10.42 27.24
CA ASP A 29 -2.67 -10.16 27.04
C ASP A 29 -1.81 -11.37 27.45
N ARG A 30 -2.06 -11.92 28.64
CA ARG A 30 -1.34 -13.11 29.13
C ARG A 30 -1.60 -14.35 28.29
N ALA A 31 -2.83 -14.57 27.81
CA ALA A 31 -3.14 -15.71 26.96
C ALA A 31 -2.38 -15.66 25.63
N LEU A 32 -2.18 -14.45 25.08
CA LEU A 32 -1.47 -14.24 23.82
C LEU A 32 0.04 -14.45 23.92
N ASP A 33 0.61 -14.63 25.11
CA ASP A 33 2.02 -15.02 25.26
C ASP A 33 2.27 -16.46 24.77
N ALA A 34 1.24 -17.30 24.76
CA ALA A 34 1.27 -18.63 24.17
C ALA A 34 0.88 -18.64 22.67
N TRP A 35 0.55 -17.50 22.07
CA TRP A 35 0.15 -17.43 20.65
C TRP A 35 1.36 -17.59 19.73
N ALA A 36 1.31 -18.55 18.80
CA ALA A 36 2.42 -18.84 17.89
C ALA A 36 2.23 -18.22 16.50
N GLU A 37 1.11 -18.51 15.83
CA GLU A 37 0.80 -18.03 14.49
C GLU A 37 -0.73 -17.98 14.26
N PRO A 38 -1.22 -17.20 13.28
CA PRO A 38 -0.51 -16.18 12.51
C PRO A 38 -0.07 -14.99 13.37
N VAL A 39 0.88 -14.19 12.87
CA VAL A 39 1.30 -12.95 13.55
C VAL A 39 0.23 -11.88 13.32
N ASN A 40 -0.39 -11.42 14.40
CA ASN A 40 -1.49 -10.45 14.37
C ASN A 40 -1.13 -9.22 15.21
N VAL A 41 -1.67 -8.07 14.82
CA VAL A 41 -1.84 -6.95 15.76
C VAL A 41 -3.19 -7.16 16.45
N VAL A 42 -3.16 -7.39 17.75
CA VAL A 42 -4.35 -7.59 18.57
C VAL A 42 -4.73 -6.29 19.25
N GLN A 43 -6.00 -5.95 19.12
CA GLN A 43 -6.65 -4.87 19.84
C GLN A 43 -7.77 -5.46 20.71
N ALA A 44 -7.82 -5.10 21.99
CA ALA A 44 -8.86 -5.56 22.90
C ALA A 44 -9.27 -4.44 23.87
N ALA A 45 -10.53 -4.51 24.32
CA ALA A 45 -11.08 -3.64 25.35
C ALA A 45 -11.96 -4.47 26.30
N ASP A 46 -12.13 -4.03 27.55
CA ASP A 46 -13.05 -4.66 28.51
C ASP A 46 -13.97 -3.64 29.20
N THR A 47 -14.93 -4.14 29.99
CA THR A 47 -15.94 -3.32 30.69
C THR A 47 -15.39 -2.57 31.90
N GLU A 48 -14.17 -2.88 32.35
CA GLU A 48 -13.49 -2.17 33.44
C GLU A 48 -12.61 -1.02 32.90
N GLY A 49 -12.57 -0.84 31.56
CA GLY A 49 -11.79 0.21 30.89
C GLY A 49 -10.38 -0.23 30.48
N GLY A 50 -10.04 -1.52 30.58
CA GLY A 50 -8.79 -2.06 30.07
C GLY A 50 -8.70 -1.94 28.54
N LEU A 51 -7.49 -1.65 28.04
CA LEU A 51 -7.20 -1.52 26.60
C LEU A 51 -5.88 -2.23 26.26
N LEU A 52 -5.84 -2.88 25.10
CA LEU A 52 -4.66 -3.57 24.58
C LEU A 52 -4.44 -3.21 23.12
N HIS A 53 -3.18 -2.96 22.78
CA HIS A 53 -2.72 -2.82 21.41
C HIS A 53 -1.30 -3.41 21.30
N ARG A 54 -1.19 -4.65 20.79
CA ARG A 54 0.09 -5.37 20.72
C ARG A 54 0.20 -6.25 19.49
N VAL A 55 1.41 -6.63 19.14
CA VAL A 55 1.64 -7.78 18.27
C VAL A 55 1.54 -9.07 19.10
N ALA A 56 0.93 -10.10 18.54
CA ALA A 56 0.94 -11.47 19.05
C ALA A 56 1.44 -12.43 17.95
N GLY A 57 2.21 -13.44 18.35
CA GLY A 57 2.84 -14.41 17.43
C GLY A 57 4.35 -14.46 17.55
N ARG A 58 4.94 -15.57 17.12
CA ARG A 58 6.38 -15.84 17.18
C ARG A 58 7.06 -15.37 15.89
N VAL A 59 7.96 -14.40 16.02
CA VAL A 59 8.81 -13.93 14.91
C VAL A 59 10.28 -14.19 15.24
N PRO A 60 11.00 -14.98 14.43
CA PRO A 60 12.41 -15.27 14.70
C PRO A 60 13.31 -14.08 14.36
N VAL A 61 14.33 -13.87 15.19
CA VAL A 61 15.45 -12.97 14.87
C VAL A 61 16.32 -13.68 13.84
N ARG A 62 16.55 -13.01 12.72
CA ARG A 62 17.19 -13.57 11.52
C ARG A 62 17.87 -12.44 10.73
N PRO A 63 18.85 -12.76 9.88
CA PRO A 63 19.42 -11.79 8.96
C PRO A 63 18.35 -11.14 8.05
N ALA A 64 18.58 -9.88 7.66
CA ALA A 64 17.62 -9.12 6.86
C ALA A 64 17.29 -9.78 5.51
N ALA A 65 18.25 -10.49 4.90
CA ALA A 65 18.07 -11.20 3.64
C ALA A 65 16.92 -12.23 3.69
N ASN A 66 16.73 -12.90 4.84
CA ASN A 66 15.69 -13.91 5.04
C ASN A 66 14.26 -13.34 4.97
N GLY A 67 14.11 -12.01 5.10
CA GLY A 67 12.83 -11.33 4.96
C GLY A 67 12.46 -10.97 3.53
N LEU A 68 13.43 -11.00 2.60
CA LEU A 68 13.26 -10.50 1.22
C LEU A 68 13.11 -11.61 0.18
N ARG A 69 13.79 -12.74 0.38
CA ARG A 69 13.83 -13.85 -0.58
C ARG A 69 14.19 -15.16 0.12
N PRO A 70 13.99 -16.32 -0.54
CA PRO A 70 14.58 -17.56 -0.08
C PRO A 70 16.11 -17.45 -0.02
N VAL A 71 16.69 -18.01 1.04
CA VAL A 71 18.14 -18.00 1.30
C VAL A 71 18.70 -19.44 1.31
N PRO A 72 19.97 -19.64 0.92
CA PRO A 72 20.62 -20.94 0.95
C PRO A 72 20.83 -21.40 2.40
N ALA A 73 19.93 -22.25 2.91
CA ALA A 73 19.92 -22.67 4.31
C ALA A 73 21.14 -23.53 4.72
N TRP A 74 21.94 -24.00 3.76
CA TRP A 74 23.18 -24.75 3.99
C TRP A 74 24.40 -23.85 4.18
N GLU A 75 24.29 -22.55 3.88
CA GLU A 75 25.35 -21.58 4.12
C GLU A 75 25.25 -21.02 5.55
N PRO A 76 26.39 -20.79 6.23
CA PRO A 76 26.38 -20.18 7.54
C PRO A 76 25.85 -18.74 7.47
N GLY A 77 25.28 -18.26 8.56
CA GLY A 77 24.79 -16.89 8.69
C GLY A 77 23.35 -16.69 8.23
N GLN A 78 22.58 -17.77 8.02
CA GLN A 78 21.12 -17.72 7.73
C GLN A 78 20.26 -18.17 8.92
N GLU A 79 20.88 -18.48 10.05
CA GLU A 79 20.26 -19.08 11.22
C GLU A 79 19.33 -18.12 11.96
N TRP A 80 18.42 -18.70 12.74
CA TRP A 80 17.64 -17.94 13.70
C TRP A 80 18.42 -17.88 15.01
N THR A 81 18.63 -16.68 15.54
CA THR A 81 19.41 -16.46 16.77
C THR A 81 18.55 -16.22 18.00
N GLY A 82 17.23 -16.26 17.84
CA GLY A 82 16.27 -16.07 18.92
C GLY A 82 14.90 -15.65 18.40
N TRP A 83 14.13 -15.00 19.26
CA TRP A 83 12.78 -14.53 18.97
C TRP A 83 12.67 -13.04 19.29
N HIS A 84 11.94 -12.31 18.46
CA HIS A 84 11.58 -10.94 18.78
C HIS A 84 10.66 -10.92 20.00
N THR A 85 10.88 -9.95 20.88
CA THR A 85 9.85 -9.58 21.87
C THR A 85 8.69 -8.93 21.13
N PRO A 86 7.43 -9.40 21.30
CA PRO A 86 6.30 -8.85 20.58
C PRO A 86 6.11 -7.35 20.88
N PRO A 87 6.17 -6.46 19.87
CA PRO A 87 6.00 -5.02 20.08
C PRO A 87 4.62 -4.66 20.61
N ARG A 88 4.56 -3.57 21.38
CA ARG A 88 3.33 -2.96 21.87
C ARG A 88 3.18 -1.55 21.32
N ALA A 89 1.95 -1.05 21.26
CA ALA A 89 1.64 0.32 20.89
C ALA A 89 0.63 0.91 21.88
N GLY A 90 0.59 2.25 21.92
CA GLY A 90 -0.44 2.98 22.65
C GLY A 90 -1.66 3.27 21.79
N LEU A 91 -2.49 4.18 22.31
CA LEU A 91 -3.57 4.83 21.58
C LEU A 91 -3.14 6.25 21.24
N THR A 92 -3.64 6.78 20.13
CA THR A 92 -3.50 8.18 19.73
C THR A 92 -4.87 8.83 19.88
N GLU A 93 -4.99 9.89 20.67
CA GLU A 93 -6.28 10.54 20.95
C GLU A 93 -7.39 9.54 21.40
N GLY A 94 -7.01 8.55 22.22
CA GLY A 94 -7.95 7.54 22.71
C GLY A 94 -8.39 6.49 21.67
N VAL A 95 -7.76 6.46 20.49
CA VAL A 95 -8.09 5.51 19.41
C VAL A 95 -6.86 4.70 18.99
N ALA A 96 -7.06 3.43 18.64
CA ALA A 96 -6.07 2.62 17.94
C ALA A 96 -6.65 2.09 16.63
N VAL A 97 -5.99 2.38 15.50
CA VAL A 97 -6.39 1.89 14.17
C VAL A 97 -5.32 0.98 13.59
N MET A 98 -5.72 -0.23 13.22
CA MET A 98 -4.86 -1.16 12.49
C MET A 98 -5.62 -1.79 11.32
N ALA A 99 -5.10 -1.56 10.13
CA ALA A 99 -5.59 -2.02 8.85
C ALA A 99 -4.42 -2.58 8.01
N ASN A 100 -3.57 -3.41 8.64
CA ASN A 100 -2.40 -4.09 8.07
C ASN A 100 -1.30 -3.17 7.52
N GLN A 101 -1.38 -1.87 7.75
CA GLN A 101 -0.32 -0.92 7.47
C GLN A 101 0.85 -1.08 8.45
N ARG A 102 1.96 -0.39 8.19
CA ARG A 102 3.09 -0.31 9.14
C ARG A 102 2.60 0.19 10.50
N GLY A 103 3.25 -0.22 11.57
CA GLY A 103 2.87 0.16 12.92
C GLY A 103 3.73 -0.57 13.94
N PRO A 104 3.17 -1.14 15.02
CA PRO A 104 3.97 -1.90 15.99
C PRO A 104 4.68 -3.10 15.36
N SER A 105 4.16 -3.66 14.25
CA SER A 105 4.79 -4.77 13.51
C SER A 105 5.93 -4.35 12.57
N THR A 106 6.22 -3.06 12.42
CA THR A 106 7.28 -2.55 11.50
C THR A 106 8.62 -3.28 11.60
N PRO A 107 9.18 -3.59 12.79
CA PRO A 107 10.48 -4.27 12.88
C PRO A 107 10.43 -5.76 12.49
N LEU A 108 9.24 -6.33 12.27
CA LEU A 108 9.04 -7.77 12.10
C LEU A 108 8.85 -8.21 10.63
N GLY A 109 8.61 -7.26 9.73
CA GLY A 109 8.24 -7.55 8.34
C GLY A 109 8.77 -6.49 7.37
N VAL A 110 8.73 -6.82 6.08
CA VAL A 110 9.16 -5.94 4.99
C VAL A 110 7.98 -5.33 4.23
N GLU A 111 6.93 -6.14 4.04
CA GLU A 111 5.74 -5.82 3.27
C GLU A 111 4.54 -5.60 4.19
N PHE A 112 3.87 -4.47 4.01
CA PHE A 112 2.68 -4.05 4.74
C PHE A 112 1.73 -3.35 3.79
N ALA A 113 0.44 -3.39 4.08
CA ALA A 113 -0.55 -2.69 3.27
C ALA A 113 -0.26 -1.18 3.24
N ALA A 114 -0.62 -0.53 2.14
CA ALA A 114 -0.63 0.93 2.08
C ALA A 114 -1.54 1.51 3.19
N PRO A 115 -1.21 2.70 3.74
CA PRO A 115 -1.88 3.23 4.93
C PRO A 115 -3.31 3.71 4.68
N HIS A 116 -3.77 3.77 3.42
CA HIS A 116 -5.06 4.33 2.99
C HIS A 116 -6.25 3.89 3.84
N ARG A 117 -6.37 2.60 4.18
CA ARG A 117 -7.48 2.10 5.01
C ARG A 117 -7.39 2.64 6.44
N ALA A 118 -6.20 2.64 7.03
CA ALA A 118 -6.00 3.15 8.38
C ALA A 118 -6.22 4.66 8.45
N GLU A 119 -5.74 5.41 7.46
CA GLU A 119 -5.98 6.85 7.33
C GLU A 119 -7.48 7.14 7.21
N ARG A 120 -8.19 6.39 6.36
CA ARG A 120 -9.64 6.55 6.17
C ARG A 120 -10.42 6.24 7.44
N ILE A 121 -10.13 5.12 8.10
CA ILE A 121 -10.77 4.75 9.38
C ILE A 121 -10.48 5.82 10.45
N THR A 122 -9.25 6.31 10.54
CA THR A 122 -8.86 7.36 11.49
C THR A 122 -9.63 8.65 11.21
N ALA A 123 -9.73 9.08 9.95
CA ALA A 123 -10.47 10.27 9.56
C ALA A 123 -11.98 10.15 9.86
N LEU A 124 -12.56 8.96 9.63
CA LEU A 124 -13.96 8.70 9.98
C LEU A 124 -14.17 8.79 11.49
N LEU A 125 -13.34 8.11 12.29
CA LEU A 125 -13.42 8.11 13.75
C LEU A 125 -13.26 9.51 14.35
N ALA A 126 -12.37 10.33 13.79
CA ALA A 126 -12.17 11.72 14.22
C ALA A 126 -13.39 12.64 13.96
N GLY A 127 -14.33 12.23 13.11
CA GLY A 127 -15.52 13.02 12.81
C GLY A 127 -16.56 13.06 13.94
N ARG A 128 -16.41 12.25 14.99
CA ARG A 128 -17.34 12.16 16.12
C ARG A 128 -16.62 11.77 17.42
N GLU A 129 -16.99 12.38 18.54
CA GLU A 129 -16.43 12.05 19.86
C GLU A 129 -16.97 10.74 20.43
N ARG A 130 -18.23 10.38 20.12
CA ARG A 130 -18.90 9.19 20.65
C ARG A 130 -19.39 8.31 19.52
N TRP A 131 -19.14 7.02 19.67
CA TRP A 131 -19.51 5.97 18.73
C TRP A 131 -20.38 4.93 19.41
N SER A 132 -21.36 4.43 18.66
CA SER A 132 -22.19 3.29 19.06
C SER A 132 -22.01 2.13 18.07
N ALA A 133 -22.48 0.94 18.45
CA ALA A 133 -22.47 -0.21 17.55
C ALA A 133 -23.26 0.05 16.26
N SER A 134 -24.35 0.83 16.32
CA SER A 134 -25.14 1.22 15.15
C SER A 134 -24.42 2.15 14.18
N ASP A 135 -23.32 2.79 14.59
CA ASP A 135 -22.52 3.65 13.72
C ASP A 135 -21.45 2.87 12.93
N MET A 136 -21.12 1.64 13.35
CA MET A 136 -20.07 0.84 12.72
C MET A 136 -20.25 0.59 11.21
N PRO A 137 -21.48 0.48 10.66
CA PRO A 137 -21.67 0.42 9.20
C PRO A 137 -21.01 1.58 8.46
N THR A 138 -20.98 2.81 9.01
CA THR A 138 -20.30 3.96 8.39
C THR A 138 -18.82 3.71 8.10
N ILE A 139 -18.16 2.87 8.91
CA ILE A 139 -16.75 2.50 8.72
C ILE A 139 -16.66 1.23 7.86
N HIS A 140 -17.43 0.20 8.19
CA HIS A 140 -17.33 -1.11 7.54
C HIS A 140 -17.76 -1.12 6.08
N THR A 141 -18.66 -0.21 5.67
CA THR A 141 -19.15 -0.10 4.29
C THR A 141 -18.56 1.10 3.55
N ASP A 142 -17.50 1.73 4.06
CA ASP A 142 -16.83 2.80 3.33
C ASP A 142 -16.10 2.26 2.08
N THR A 143 -16.37 2.87 0.93
CA THR A 143 -15.87 2.45 -0.38
C THR A 143 -14.89 3.45 -0.99
N HIS A 144 -14.40 4.42 -0.22
CA HIS A 144 -13.53 5.46 -0.75
C HIS A 144 -12.14 4.91 -1.10
N LEU A 145 -11.72 5.08 -2.36
CA LEU A 145 -10.45 4.57 -2.87
C LEU A 145 -9.36 5.64 -2.91
N ALA A 146 -8.68 5.86 -1.77
CA ALA A 146 -7.61 6.86 -1.68
C ALA A 146 -6.41 6.55 -2.61
N SER A 147 -6.14 5.28 -2.91
CA SER A 147 -5.08 4.85 -3.83
C SER A 147 -5.33 5.26 -5.29
N ALA A 148 -6.51 5.78 -5.63
CA ALA A 148 -6.76 6.29 -6.97
C ALA A 148 -5.97 7.57 -7.29
N THR A 149 -5.61 8.34 -6.26
CA THR A 149 -5.05 9.69 -6.39
C THR A 149 -3.82 9.78 -7.29
N PRO A 150 -2.77 8.94 -7.14
CA PRO A 150 -1.57 9.05 -7.97
C PRO A 150 -1.86 8.81 -9.46
N LEU A 151 -2.72 7.83 -9.79
CA LEU A 151 -3.08 7.56 -11.17
C LEU A 151 -3.92 8.69 -11.77
N LEU A 152 -4.90 9.21 -11.01
CA LEU A 152 -5.71 10.34 -11.46
C LEU A 152 -4.87 11.60 -11.71
N HIS A 153 -3.84 11.84 -10.89
CA HIS A 153 -2.89 12.94 -11.12
C HIS A 153 -2.18 12.77 -12.47
N HIS A 154 -1.66 11.57 -12.79
CA HIS A 154 -1.07 11.33 -14.11
C HIS A 154 -2.08 11.50 -15.26
N LEU A 155 -3.32 11.04 -15.08
CA LEU A 155 -4.37 11.23 -16.08
C LEU A 155 -4.63 12.72 -16.36
N ALA A 156 -4.62 13.58 -15.34
CA ALA A 156 -4.81 15.03 -15.49
C ALA A 156 -3.75 15.72 -16.35
N THR A 157 -2.54 15.16 -16.44
CA THR A 157 -1.45 15.73 -17.24
C THR A 157 -1.51 15.39 -18.73
N LEU A 158 -2.41 14.47 -19.14
CA LEU A 158 -2.51 14.04 -20.53
C LEU A 158 -3.19 15.12 -21.37
N THR A 159 -2.64 15.45 -22.53
CA THR A 159 -3.20 16.44 -23.46
C THR A 159 -4.17 15.79 -24.46
N THR A 160 -5.16 16.56 -24.92
CA THR A 160 -6.05 16.16 -26.03
C THR A 160 -5.52 16.71 -27.33
N GLU A 161 -5.92 16.13 -28.46
CA GLU A 161 -5.70 16.77 -29.76
C GLU A 161 -6.41 18.12 -29.75
N THR A 162 -5.66 19.22 -29.84
CA THR A 162 -6.24 20.52 -30.13
C THR A 162 -6.73 20.44 -31.57
N THR A 163 -8.04 20.44 -31.78
CA THR A 163 -8.62 20.66 -33.10
C THR A 163 -8.31 22.11 -33.46
N GLY A 164 -7.16 22.33 -34.10
CA GLY A 164 -6.76 23.65 -34.55
C GLY A 164 -7.75 24.14 -35.61
N THR A 165 -8.63 25.06 -35.22
CA THR A 165 -9.19 26.00 -36.16
C THR A 165 -8.07 26.97 -36.51
N THR A 166 -7.45 26.79 -37.67
CA THR A 166 -6.42 27.68 -38.18
C THR A 166 -7.06 29.01 -38.56
N GLU A 167 -7.21 29.94 -37.61
CA GLU A 167 -7.34 31.36 -37.93
C GLU A 167 -5.94 31.90 -38.20
N THR A 168 -5.59 31.93 -39.49
CA THR A 168 -4.42 32.65 -40.01
C THR A 168 -4.66 34.14 -39.80
N THR A 169 -4.07 34.73 -38.77
CA THR A 169 -3.90 36.18 -38.69
C THR A 169 -2.42 36.48 -38.80
N GLU A 170 -1.99 36.84 -40.01
CA GLU A 170 -0.72 37.52 -40.26
C GLU A 170 -0.73 38.86 -39.52
N THR A 171 0.29 39.15 -38.72
CA THR A 171 0.71 40.54 -38.52
C THR A 171 2.21 40.61 -38.32
N THR A 172 2.76 41.57 -39.06
CA THR A 172 4.15 41.77 -39.45
C THR A 172 5.04 42.26 -38.30
N GLU A 173 6.27 41.80 -38.38
CA GLU A 173 7.47 42.12 -37.60
C GLU A 173 7.85 43.61 -37.65
N THR A 174 8.35 44.18 -36.53
CA THR A 174 9.44 45.18 -36.56
C THR A 174 10.18 45.24 -35.20
N THR A 175 11.50 45.01 -35.25
CA THR A 175 12.51 45.15 -34.17
C THR A 175 12.98 46.63 -34.06
N PRO A 176 13.58 47.10 -32.93
CA PRO A 176 15.04 47.02 -32.81
C PRO A 176 15.64 46.83 -31.37
N THR A 177 16.76 46.09 -31.34
CA THR A 177 18.04 46.18 -30.60
C THR A 177 18.15 47.17 -29.41
N THR A 178 18.74 46.83 -28.23
CA THR A 178 20.21 46.76 -27.97
C THR A 178 20.58 46.14 -26.60
N ALA A 179 21.77 45.50 -26.58
CA ALA A 179 22.62 44.83 -25.57
C ALA A 179 22.63 45.34 -24.09
N THR A 180 23.09 44.61 -23.04
CA THR A 180 24.44 44.01 -22.84
C THR A 180 24.55 43.23 -21.50
N SER A 181 25.39 42.17 -21.51
CA SER A 181 26.26 41.62 -20.42
C SER A 181 25.81 40.51 -19.44
N PRO A 182 26.78 39.66 -19.00
CA PRO A 182 26.55 38.24 -18.74
C PRO A 182 26.53 37.87 -17.25
N THR A 183 25.89 36.75 -16.91
CA THR A 183 26.08 36.09 -15.60
C THR A 183 26.15 34.58 -15.77
N THR A 184 27.22 34.05 -15.19
CA THR A 184 27.70 32.70 -14.94
C THR A 184 26.69 31.54 -15.09
N ALA A 185 26.94 30.67 -16.06
CA ALA A 185 26.24 29.41 -16.26
C ALA A 185 26.65 28.37 -15.20
N THR A 186 25.68 27.93 -14.40
CA THR A 186 25.75 26.65 -13.68
C THR A 186 25.07 25.60 -14.55
N THR A 187 25.84 24.66 -15.07
CA THR A 187 25.36 23.56 -15.91
C THR A 187 24.61 22.55 -15.05
N ALA A 188 23.35 22.84 -14.74
CA ALA A 188 22.41 21.80 -14.33
C ALA A 188 21.94 21.10 -15.60
N THR A 189 22.50 19.92 -15.88
CA THR A 189 21.94 18.98 -16.86
C THR A 189 20.59 18.52 -16.34
N THR A 190 19.57 19.34 -16.58
CA THR A 190 18.19 18.93 -16.48
C THR A 190 17.97 18.00 -17.65
N ALA A 191 17.87 16.70 -17.38
CA ALA A 191 17.44 15.73 -18.37
C ALA A 191 15.97 16.04 -18.71
N THR A 192 15.75 16.99 -19.59
CA THR A 192 14.46 17.23 -20.23
C THR A 192 14.18 16.01 -21.09
N SER A 193 13.43 15.05 -20.57
CA SER A 193 12.89 13.96 -21.37
C SER A 193 11.80 14.57 -22.27
N PRO A 194 11.95 14.58 -23.61
CA PRO A 194 10.87 14.97 -24.49
C PRO A 194 9.94 13.76 -24.58
N THR A 195 8.97 13.65 -23.68
CA THR A 195 7.83 12.79 -23.96
C THR A 195 6.79 13.68 -24.61
N ILE A 196 6.83 13.78 -25.94
CA ILE A 196 5.64 14.19 -26.68
C ILE A 196 4.64 13.05 -26.45
N ALA A 197 3.88 13.14 -25.36
CA ALA A 197 2.77 12.23 -25.13
C ALA A 197 1.85 12.38 -26.32
N THR A 198 1.65 11.29 -27.07
CA THR A 198 0.69 11.25 -28.16
C THR A 198 -0.65 11.77 -27.61
N PRO A 199 -1.25 12.78 -28.25
CA PRO A 199 -2.47 13.38 -27.73
C PRO A 199 -3.59 12.33 -27.69
N LEU A 200 -4.47 12.45 -26.69
CA LEU A 200 -5.55 11.50 -26.48
C LEU A 200 -6.57 11.56 -27.62
N THR A 201 -6.99 10.38 -28.09
CA THR A 201 -8.20 10.26 -28.94
C THR A 201 -9.42 10.84 -28.22
N PRO A 202 -10.46 11.30 -28.94
CA PRO A 202 -11.67 11.84 -28.31
C PRO A 202 -12.33 10.90 -27.28
N LYS A 203 -12.35 9.58 -27.54
CA LYS A 203 -12.88 8.59 -26.59
C LYS A 203 -12.03 8.47 -25.33
N ALA A 204 -10.71 8.53 -25.46
CA ALA A 204 -9.79 8.47 -24.32
C ALA A 204 -9.83 9.76 -23.49
N ALA A 205 -9.98 10.92 -24.14
CA ALA A 205 -10.21 12.20 -23.47
C ALA A 205 -11.51 12.19 -22.64
N ALA A 206 -12.62 11.72 -23.23
CA ALA A 206 -13.88 11.60 -22.51
C ALA A 206 -13.80 10.65 -21.31
N LEU A 207 -13.08 9.53 -21.44
CA LEU A 207 -12.84 8.62 -20.31
C LEU A 207 -11.98 9.28 -19.22
N ARG A 208 -10.91 9.97 -19.59
CA ARG A 208 -10.07 10.74 -18.65
C ARG A 208 -10.93 11.73 -17.87
N ASP A 209 -11.71 12.56 -18.57
CA ASP A 209 -12.51 13.61 -17.95
C ASP A 209 -13.57 13.03 -17.00
N ARG A 210 -14.20 11.93 -17.40
CA ARG A 210 -15.12 11.16 -16.55
C ARG A 210 -14.44 10.64 -15.28
N LEU A 211 -13.23 10.08 -15.39
CA LEU A 211 -12.48 9.59 -14.23
C LEU A 211 -11.96 10.71 -13.32
N LEU A 212 -11.65 11.89 -13.86
CA LEU A 212 -11.26 13.07 -13.08
C LEU A 212 -12.45 13.67 -12.31
N ALA A 213 -13.67 13.50 -12.83
CA ALA A 213 -14.91 13.92 -12.15
C ALA A 213 -15.44 12.88 -11.13
N TRP A 214 -14.98 11.63 -11.19
CA TRP A 214 -15.41 10.56 -10.29
C TRP A 214 -15.01 10.84 -8.83
N ASP A 215 -15.94 10.60 -7.90
CA ASP A 215 -15.80 10.84 -6.46
C ASP A 215 -14.89 9.84 -5.71
N ARG A 216 -14.34 8.87 -6.44
CA ARG A 216 -13.48 7.79 -5.94
C ARG A 216 -14.20 6.78 -5.05
N ARG A 217 -15.53 6.70 -5.11
CA ARG A 217 -16.29 5.67 -4.39
C ARG A 217 -16.44 4.42 -5.23
N MET A 218 -15.98 3.29 -4.68
CA MET A 218 -16.09 1.95 -5.28
C MET A 218 -17.45 1.30 -4.95
N ASP A 219 -18.52 2.08 -5.00
CA ASP A 219 -19.87 1.60 -4.76
C ASP A 219 -20.27 0.57 -5.84
N ALA A 220 -21.08 -0.43 -5.46
CA ALA A 220 -21.33 -1.61 -6.28
C ALA A 220 -21.99 -1.31 -7.64
N ASP A 221 -22.75 -0.22 -7.71
CA ASP A 221 -23.45 0.28 -8.90
C ASP A 221 -22.68 1.38 -9.66
N SER A 222 -21.45 1.71 -9.22
CA SER A 222 -20.64 2.75 -9.84
C SER A 222 -19.98 2.28 -11.14
N ALA A 223 -20.52 2.75 -12.27
CA ALA A 223 -19.90 2.55 -13.58
C ALA A 223 -18.53 3.23 -13.70
N ASP A 224 -18.28 4.30 -12.92
CA ASP A 224 -16.99 5.01 -12.89
C ASP A 224 -15.93 4.21 -12.14
N ALA A 225 -16.31 3.58 -11.01
CA ALA A 225 -15.45 2.65 -10.30
C ALA A 225 -15.01 1.48 -11.19
N ALA A 226 -15.93 0.92 -11.96
CA ALA A 226 -15.62 -0.13 -12.94
C ALA A 226 -14.66 0.36 -14.03
N ALA A 227 -14.88 1.58 -14.56
CA ALA A 227 -14.01 2.19 -15.56
C ALA A 227 -12.59 2.44 -14.99
N TYR A 228 -12.49 2.95 -13.77
CA TYR A 228 -11.21 3.15 -13.07
C TYR A 228 -10.47 1.81 -12.89
N ALA A 229 -11.17 0.77 -12.40
CA ALA A 229 -10.58 -0.56 -12.21
C ALA A 229 -10.03 -1.14 -13.53
N ALA A 230 -10.73 -0.92 -14.65
CA ALA A 230 -10.29 -1.33 -15.97
C ALA A 230 -9.01 -0.58 -16.42
N VAL A 231 -8.98 0.75 -16.26
CA VAL A 231 -7.79 1.58 -16.57
C VAL A 231 -6.61 1.18 -15.69
N ARG A 232 -6.79 1.07 -14.37
CA ARG A 232 -5.75 0.61 -13.43
C ARG A 232 -5.21 -0.75 -13.84
N SER A 233 -6.07 -1.71 -14.17
CA SER A 233 -5.66 -3.04 -14.62
C SER A 233 -4.85 -3.00 -15.93
N ALA A 234 -5.23 -2.14 -16.87
CA ALA A 234 -4.48 -1.94 -18.10
C ALA A 234 -3.10 -1.32 -17.83
N VAL A 235 -3.01 -0.33 -16.94
CA VAL A 235 -1.74 0.30 -16.52
C VAL A 235 -0.82 -0.73 -15.86
N VAL A 236 -1.33 -1.54 -14.92
CA VAL A 236 -0.58 -2.64 -14.29
C VAL A 236 0.02 -3.58 -15.33
N ARG A 237 -0.80 -4.06 -16.28
CA ARG A 237 -0.35 -4.96 -17.33
C ARG A 237 0.70 -4.30 -18.23
N ARG A 238 0.51 -3.03 -18.59
CA ARG A 238 1.43 -2.29 -19.45
C ARG A 238 2.79 -2.06 -18.79
N LEU A 239 2.79 -1.75 -17.50
CA LEU A 239 4.00 -1.61 -16.70
C LEU A 239 4.71 -2.95 -16.55
N ALA A 240 3.99 -4.02 -16.19
CA ALA A 240 4.57 -5.36 -16.08
C ALA A 240 5.16 -5.88 -17.41
N ALA A 241 4.61 -5.46 -18.55
CA ALA A 241 5.13 -5.78 -19.88
C ALA A 241 6.25 -4.82 -20.38
N HIS A 242 6.64 -3.84 -19.58
CA HIS A 242 7.68 -2.88 -19.98
C HIS A 242 9.05 -3.58 -20.08
N PRO A 243 9.85 -3.35 -21.13
CA PRO A 243 11.14 -4.03 -21.31
C PRO A 243 12.11 -3.89 -20.13
N ALA A 244 12.08 -2.75 -19.42
CA ALA A 244 12.88 -2.55 -18.21
C ALA A 244 12.57 -3.53 -17.07
N LEU A 245 11.35 -4.11 -17.03
CA LEU A 245 10.96 -5.13 -16.06
C LEU A 245 11.07 -6.56 -16.60
N ALA A 246 11.48 -6.75 -17.86
CA ALA A 246 11.64 -8.08 -18.45
C ALA A 246 12.54 -9.02 -17.63
N PRO A 247 13.66 -8.57 -17.03
CA PRO A 247 14.47 -9.43 -16.15
C PRO A 247 13.71 -9.92 -14.91
N ALA A 248 12.77 -9.11 -14.39
CA ALA A 248 11.96 -9.46 -13.22
C ALA A 248 10.76 -10.36 -13.56
N ALA A 249 10.44 -10.53 -14.85
CA ALA A 249 9.39 -11.44 -15.31
C ALA A 249 9.86 -12.90 -15.41
N VAL A 250 11.17 -13.14 -15.38
CA VAL A 250 11.74 -14.49 -15.39
C VAL A 250 11.51 -15.14 -14.03
N ALA A 251 10.73 -16.22 -14.00
CA ALA A 251 10.48 -16.96 -12.78
C ALA A 251 11.79 -17.47 -12.18
N PRO A 252 12.11 -17.15 -10.92
CA PRO A 252 13.30 -17.67 -10.27
C PRO A 252 13.18 -19.18 -10.10
N ALA A 253 14.32 -19.88 -10.05
CA ALA A 253 14.41 -21.33 -9.86
C ALA A 253 14.08 -21.77 -8.41
N TYR A 254 12.99 -21.26 -7.86
CA TYR A 254 12.43 -21.64 -6.58
C TYR A 254 11.29 -22.65 -6.75
N PRO A 255 11.03 -23.49 -5.73
CA PRO A 255 9.89 -24.38 -5.72
C PRO A 255 8.58 -23.67 -6.09
N GLU A 256 7.70 -24.36 -6.80
CA GLU A 256 6.42 -23.82 -7.32
C GLU A 256 5.58 -23.14 -6.23
N VAL A 257 5.61 -23.69 -5.00
CA VAL A 257 4.92 -23.14 -3.83
C VAL A 257 5.36 -21.72 -3.46
N LEU A 258 6.45 -21.17 -4.01
CA LEU A 258 6.89 -19.80 -3.76
C LEU A 258 6.59 -18.85 -4.92
N GLN A 259 6.21 -19.37 -6.09
CA GLN A 259 6.00 -18.56 -7.30
C GLN A 259 4.90 -17.50 -7.15
N PRO A 260 3.75 -17.77 -6.48
CA PRO A 260 2.71 -16.73 -6.30
C PRO A 260 3.21 -15.46 -5.59
N TRP A 261 4.16 -15.60 -4.65
CA TRP A 261 4.75 -14.47 -3.93
C TRP A 261 5.78 -13.68 -4.75
N LEU A 262 6.24 -14.23 -5.88
CA LEU A 262 7.29 -13.67 -6.71
C LEU A 262 6.78 -13.22 -8.08
N ALA A 263 5.49 -13.42 -8.36
CA ALA A 263 4.88 -13.05 -9.62
C ALA A 263 4.91 -11.53 -9.85
N LEU A 264 5.48 -11.09 -10.98
CA LEU A 264 5.68 -9.67 -11.28
C LEU A 264 4.38 -8.86 -11.33
N VAL A 265 3.34 -9.37 -12.00
CA VAL A 265 2.08 -8.65 -12.19
C VAL A 265 1.43 -8.24 -10.86
N PRO A 266 1.21 -9.14 -9.88
CA PRO A 266 0.65 -8.74 -8.59
C PRO A 266 1.61 -7.83 -7.80
N ARG A 267 2.93 -7.95 -7.96
CA ARG A 267 3.90 -7.03 -7.33
C ARG A 267 3.80 -5.60 -7.86
N VAL A 268 3.66 -5.46 -9.19
CA VAL A 268 3.38 -4.16 -9.82
C VAL A 268 2.01 -3.64 -9.38
N ALA A 269 0.98 -4.50 -9.37
CA ALA A 269 -0.35 -4.14 -8.90
C ALA A 269 -0.40 -3.71 -7.44
N TYR A 270 0.50 -4.23 -6.60
CA TYR A 270 0.59 -3.87 -5.19
C TYR A 270 1.27 -2.51 -4.97
N ALA A 271 2.22 -2.16 -5.84
CA ALA A 271 2.95 -0.90 -5.78
C ALA A 271 2.19 0.31 -6.35
N LEU A 272 1.10 0.07 -7.10
CA LEU A 272 0.21 1.06 -7.73
C LEU A 272 -1.03 1.34 -6.88
#